data_AF-A0A7C1V3E8-F1
#
_entry.id   AF-A0A7C1V3E8-F1
#
_cell.length_a   1.000
_cell.length_b   1.000
_cell.length_c   1.000
_cell.angle_alpha   90.00
_cell.angle_beta   90.00
_cell.angle_gamma   90.00
#
_symmetry.space_group_name_H-M   'P 1'
#
loop_
_entity.id
_entity.type
_entity.pdbx_description
1 polymer ?
#
loop_
_entity_poly.entity_id
_entity_poly.type
_entity_poly.pdbx_seq_one_letter_code
_entity_poly.pdbx_strand_id
1 'polypeptide(L)' 'MFCSQCGQELPDGSKFCKECGAPLNPSYERVTQGQTVAAAGPGTFTRSNTEPDPSKL' A
#
# COMPACT_ATOMS: atom_id res chain seq x y z
N MET A 1 9.11 -18.92 5.55
CA MET A 1 7.79 -18.65 6.20
C MET A 1 6.77 -18.27 5.13
N PHE A 2 5.46 -18.43 5.34
CA PHE A 2 4.45 -18.07 4.31
C PHE A 2 3.65 -16.82 4.70
N CYS A 3 3.20 -16.05 3.71
CA CYS A 3 2.39 -14.86 3.94
C CYS A 3 0.97 -15.26 4.37
N SER A 4 0.49 -14.78 5.51
CA SER A 4 -0.89 -15.03 5.95
C SER A 4 -1.96 -14.30 5.12
N GLN A 5 -1.56 -13.42 4.19
CA GLN A 5 -2.48 -12.68 3.31
C GLN A 5 -2.56 -13.27 1.90
N CYS A 6 -1.44 -13.66 1.29
CA CYS A 6 -1.43 -14.20 -0.08
C CYS A 6 -0.91 -15.65 -0.19
N GLY A 7 -0.35 -16.22 0.88
CA GLY A 7 0.24 -17.56 0.87
C GLY A 7 1.64 -17.66 0.26
N GLN A 8 2.26 -16.56 -0.16
CA GLN A 8 3.59 -16.59 -0.78
C GLN A 8 4.68 -17.02 0.20
N GLU A 9 5.67 -17.77 -0.29
CA GLU A 9 6.91 -18.06 0.42
C GLU A 9 7.77 -16.79 0.61
N LEU A 10 8.07 -16.49 1.86
CA LEU A 10 8.83 -15.34 2.32
C LEU A 10 10.16 -15.78 2.94
N PRO A 11 11.26 -15.07 2.60
CA PRO A 11 12.54 -15.27 3.24
C PRO A 11 12.56 -14.68 4.65
N ASP A 12 13.34 -15.30 5.52
CA ASP A 12 13.50 -14.90 6.92
C ASP A 12 14.06 -13.48 7.05
N GLY A 13 13.47 -12.68 7.93
CA GLY A 13 13.84 -11.26 8.12
C GLY A 13 13.07 -10.27 7.24
N SER A 14 12.11 -10.72 6.45
CA SER A 14 11.26 -9.81 5.64
C SER A 14 10.29 -9.01 6.52
N LYS A 15 10.24 -7.68 6.33
CA LYS A 15 9.32 -6.78 7.06
C LYS A 15 7.94 -6.69 6.39
N PHE A 16 7.90 -6.90 5.08
CA PHE A 16 6.69 -6.86 4.24
C PHE A 16 6.74 -7.98 3.20
N CYS A 17 5.58 -8.38 2.71
CA CYS A 17 5.48 -9.29 1.58
C CYS A 17 5.89 -8.59 0.29
N LYS A 18 6.82 -9.21 -0.44
CA LYS A 18 7.29 -8.70 -1.74
C LYS A 18 6.26 -8.85 -2.86
N GLU A 19 5.33 -9.80 -2.72
CA GLU A 19 4.29 -10.04 -3.72
C GLU A 19 3.05 -9.16 -3.50
N CYS A 20 2.48 -9.18 -2.29
CA CYS A 20 1.23 -8.47 -2.02
C CYS A 20 1.41 -7.15 -1.26
N GLY A 21 2.60 -6.84 -0.77
CA GLY A 21 2.88 -5.62 0.01
C GLY A 21 2.40 -5.66 1.47
N ALA A 22 1.77 -6.76 1.92
CA ALA A 22 1.23 -6.85 3.27
C ALA A 22 2.35 -6.81 4.34
N PRO A 23 2.17 -6.08 5.45
CA PRO A 23 3.13 -6.09 6.55
C PRO A 23 3.12 -7.45 7.24
N LEU A 24 4.31 -7.99 7.50
CA LEU A 24 4.45 -9.26 8.24
C LEU A 24 4.46 -9.03 9.76
N ASN A 25 4.75 -7.81 10.19
CA ASN A 25 4.73 -7.42 11.59
C ASN A 25 3.66 -6.34 11.83
N PRO A 26 2.57 -6.66 12.56
CA PRO A 26 1.51 -5.70 12.86
C PRO A 26 1.99 -4.53 13.73
N SER A 27 3.13 -4.67 14.43
CA SER A 27 3.69 -3.59 15.24
C SER A 27 4.28 -2.45 14.39
N TYR A 28 4.65 -2.70 13.13
CA TYR A 28 5.15 -1.64 12.23
C TYR A 28 4.02 -0.83 11.57
N GLU A 29 2.75 -1.21 11.76
CA GLU A 29 1.58 -0.51 11.20
C GLU A 29 1.45 0.93 11.72
N ARG A 30 2.13 1.29 12.82
CA ARG A 30 2.03 2.61 13.45
C ARG A 30 2.79 3.74 12.73
N VAL A 31 3.60 3.45 11.71
CA VAL A 31 4.44 4.49 11.06
C VAL A 31 3.80 5.11 9.82
N THR A 32 2.80 4.47 9.21
CA THR A 32 2.18 4.95 7.95
C THR A 32 0.65 4.98 7.99
N GLN A 33 0.04 4.97 9.17
CA GLN A 33 -1.42 5.11 9.32
C GLN A 33 -1.90 6.55 9.05
N GLY A 34 -1.89 6.90 7.78
CA GLY A 34 -2.81 7.82 7.13
C GLY A 34 -3.50 7.15 5.93
N GLN A 35 -3.60 5.82 5.90
CA GLN A 35 -4.22 5.12 4.77
C GLN A 35 -4.92 3.83 5.22
N THR A 36 -6.22 3.95 5.47
CA THR A 36 -7.14 2.81 5.61
C THR A 36 -7.29 2.14 4.23
N VAL A 37 -6.45 1.16 3.91
CA VAL A 37 -6.73 0.28 2.77
C VAL A 37 -7.43 -0.97 3.29
N ALA A 38 -8.74 -0.85 3.46
CA ALA A 38 -9.60 -2.02 3.48
C ALA A 38 -9.44 -2.71 2.12
N ALA A 39 -9.12 -4.00 2.16
CA ALA A 39 -8.85 -4.83 1.00
C ALA A 39 -9.94 -4.72 -0.09
N ALA A 40 -9.64 -4.03 -1.18
CA ALA A 40 -10.22 -4.23 -2.52
C ALA A 40 -9.55 -3.30 -3.56
N GLY A 41 -8.60 -3.85 -4.35
CA GLY A 41 -8.24 -3.35 -5.68
C GLY A 41 -6.84 -2.71 -5.84
N PRO A 42 -6.16 -2.93 -6.99
CA PRO A 42 -4.99 -2.13 -7.37
C PRO A 42 -5.46 -0.72 -7.77
N GLY A 43 -5.40 0.23 -6.84
CA GLY A 43 -5.73 1.62 -7.11
C GLY A 43 -4.69 2.27 -8.03
N THR A 44 -5.05 2.53 -9.28
CA THR A 44 -4.33 3.49 -10.13
C THR A 44 -4.55 4.90 -9.56
N PHE A 45 -3.69 5.32 -8.64
CA PHE A 45 -3.65 6.70 -8.15
C PHE A 45 -3.04 7.61 -9.22
N THR A 46 -3.78 7.87 -10.30
CA THR A 46 -3.52 9.07 -11.10
C THR A 46 -4.05 10.24 -10.28
N ARG A 47 -3.15 10.88 -9.51
CA ARG A 47 -3.43 12.15 -8.85
C ARG A 47 -3.54 13.23 -9.94
N SER A 48 -4.65 13.24 -10.68
CA SER A 48 -5.00 14.30 -11.63
C SER A 48 -5.32 15.57 -10.87
N ASN A 49 -4.27 16.26 -10.43
CA ASN A 49 -4.34 17.64 -9.99
C ASN A 49 -4.00 18.51 -11.20
N THR A 50 -4.93 18.60 -12.15
CA THR A 50 -4.99 19.74 -13.08
C THR A 50 -5.97 20.72 -12.44
N GLU A 51 -5.41 21.62 -11.64
CA GLU A 51 -6.10 22.82 -11.19
C GLU A 51 -6.68 23.56 -12.41
N PRO A 52 -7.93 24.07 -12.36
CA PRO A 52 -8.45 24.96 -13.40
C PRO A 52 -7.78 26.33 -13.26
N ASP A 53 -7.04 26.78 -14.27
CA ASP A 53 -6.44 28.12 -14.32
C ASP A 53 -7.53 29.21 -14.46
N PRO A 54 -7.76 30.10 -13.46
CA PRO A 54 -8.74 31.18 -13.57
C PRO A 54 -8.18 32.43 -14.29
N SER A 55 -7.09 32.32 -15.05
CA SER A 55 -6.33 33.44 -15.64
C SER A 55 -6.13 33.36 -17.17
N LYS A 56 -6.92 32.52 -17.85
CA LYS A 56 -7.17 32.55 -19.31
C LYS A 56 -8.69 32.42 -19.46
N LEU A 57 -9.53 33.42 -19.74
CA LEU A 57 -9.40 34.67 -20.48
C LEU A 57 -10.62 35.55 -20.10
#